data_AF-A0A6A5AI76-F1
#
_entry.id   AF-A0A6A5AI76-F1
#
_cell.length_a   1.000
_cell.length_b   1.000
_cell.length_c   1.000
_cell.angle_alpha   90.00
_cell.angle_beta   90.00
_cell.angle_gamma   90.00
#
_symmetry.space_group_name_H-M   'P 1'
#
loop_
_entity.id
_entity.type
_entity.pdbx_description
1 polymer ?
#
loop_
_entity_poly.entity_id
_entity_poly.type
_entity_poly.pdbx_seq_one_letter_code
_entity_poly.pdbx_strand_id
1 'polypeptide(L)'
;MLRRGTLSRATAASWSSLRSFASKPKKPIVLNDFTRVRELSKKLKVTADEVVKHACRKHYRKYYMTHHDVKYKFDTLKQVILPLDLAARIADHFGVEVAYEAVEPQDIVSDPSLGVL
;
A
#
# COMPACT_ATOMS: atom_id res chain seq x y z
N MET A 1 52.99 9.33 -46.77
CA MET A 1 52.20 10.40 -46.13
C MET A 1 50.74 9.98 -46.12
N LEU A 2 50.16 9.79 -44.92
CA LEU A 2 48.74 9.48 -44.71
C LEU A 2 47.85 10.71 -44.94
N ARG A 3 46.56 10.47 -45.29
CA ARG A 3 45.30 11.19 -44.95
C ARG A 3 44.35 11.16 -46.17
N ARG A 4 43.03 10.97 -46.08
CA ARG A 4 42.05 10.78 -45.00
C ARG A 4 40.78 10.26 -45.68
N GLY A 5 40.23 9.14 -45.23
CA GLY A 5 38.88 8.71 -45.60
C GLY A 5 37.83 9.48 -44.81
N THR A 6 36.81 9.99 -45.50
CA THR A 6 35.63 10.61 -44.88
C THR A 6 34.53 9.56 -44.77
N LEU A 7 34.39 8.97 -43.58
CA LEU A 7 33.24 8.14 -43.22
C LEU A 7 32.10 9.07 -42.77
N SER A 8 31.02 9.13 -43.56
CA SER A 8 29.77 9.79 -43.19
C SER A 8 29.08 8.97 -42.09
N ARG A 9 29.09 9.49 -40.87
CA ARG A 9 28.42 8.88 -39.71
C ARG A 9 26.96 9.32 -39.72
N ALA A 10 26.09 8.50 -40.33
CA ALA A 10 24.65 8.68 -40.21
C ALA A 10 24.22 8.39 -38.76
N THR A 11 23.87 9.44 -38.03
CA THR A 11 23.23 9.33 -36.71
C THR A 11 21.78 8.91 -36.90
N ALA A 12 21.50 7.63 -36.69
CA ALA A 12 20.14 7.12 -36.58
C ALA A 12 19.47 7.77 -35.37
N ALA A 13 18.43 8.58 -35.61
CA ALA A 13 17.57 9.11 -34.58
C ALA A 13 16.87 7.95 -33.87
N SER A 14 17.28 7.68 -32.64
CA SER A 14 16.65 6.71 -31.75
C SER A 14 15.32 7.26 -31.25
N TRP A 15 14.26 7.07 -32.03
CA TRP A 15 12.88 7.27 -31.56
C TRP A 15 12.38 6.00 -30.86
N SER A 16 12.97 5.68 -29.71
CA SER A 16 12.42 4.67 -28.82
C SER A 16 11.48 5.33 -27.81
N SER A 17 10.26 5.60 -28.28
CA SER A 17 9.01 5.43 -27.54
C SER A 17 9.07 5.79 -26.05
N LEU A 18 8.85 7.07 -25.73
CA LEU A 18 8.27 7.50 -24.46
C LEU A 18 6.90 6.82 -24.32
N ARG A 19 6.89 5.59 -23.77
CA ARG A 19 5.67 5.01 -23.23
C ARG A 19 5.36 5.81 -21.98
N SER A 20 4.59 6.89 -22.13
CA SER A 20 3.81 7.45 -21.04
C SER A 20 2.94 6.32 -20.51
N PHE A 21 3.39 5.69 -19.43
CA PHE A 21 2.50 4.93 -18.57
C PHE A 21 1.56 5.95 -17.95
N ALA A 22 0.49 6.29 -18.67
CA ALA A 22 -0.70 6.83 -18.06
C ALA A 22 -1.19 5.74 -17.08
N SER A 23 -0.64 5.76 -15.87
CA SER A 23 -1.09 4.91 -14.78
C SER A 23 -2.48 5.41 -14.43
N LYS A 24 -3.49 4.76 -15.01
CA LYS A 24 -4.89 4.94 -14.66
C LYS A 24 -5.01 5.04 -13.14
N PRO A 25 -5.89 5.91 -12.60
CA PRO A 25 -6.09 6.01 -11.16
C PRO A 25 -6.40 4.60 -10.65
N LYS A 26 -5.49 4.07 -9.83
CA LYS A 26 -5.70 2.78 -9.18
C LYS A 26 -6.94 2.99 -8.32
N LYS A 27 -7.99 2.18 -8.53
CA LYS A 27 -9.19 2.23 -7.68
C LYS A 27 -8.76 2.35 -6.23
N PRO A 28 -9.33 3.29 -5.45
CA PRO A 28 -8.89 3.50 -4.10
C PRO A 28 -9.06 2.22 -3.31
N ILE A 29 -8.06 1.89 -2.50
CA ILE A 29 -8.07 0.67 -1.70
C ILE A 29 -8.95 0.91 -0.49
N VAL A 30 -9.96 0.06 -0.32
CA VAL A 30 -10.72 0.02 0.94
C VAL A 30 -9.88 -0.67 2.01
N LEU A 31 -9.61 0.02 3.10
CA LEU A 31 -8.90 -0.52 4.27
C LEU A 31 -9.89 -0.77 5.40
N ASN A 32 -9.68 -1.86 6.12
CA ASN A 32 -10.46 -2.21 7.32
C ASN A 32 -9.72 -1.70 8.56
N ASP A 33 -10.44 -1.54 9.67
CA ASP A 33 -9.89 -1.09 10.97
C ASP A 33 -8.61 -1.83 11.38
N PHE A 34 -8.58 -3.13 11.14
CA PHE A 34 -7.42 -3.98 11.36
C PHE A 34 -7.15 -4.81 10.10
N THR A 35 -5.98 -4.61 9.49
CA THR A 35 -5.59 -5.30 8.27
C THR A 35 -4.30 -6.10 8.49
N ARG A 36 -4.27 -7.37 8.07
CA ARG A 36 -3.03 -8.16 8.13
C ARG A 36 -2.04 -7.69 7.08
N VAL A 37 -0.74 -7.76 7.37
CA VAL A 37 0.31 -7.34 6.42
C VAL A 37 0.20 -8.05 5.07
N ARG A 38 -0.11 -9.35 5.09
CA ARG A 38 -0.26 -10.14 3.86
C ARG A 38 -1.48 -9.74 3.01
N GLU A 39 -2.52 -9.22 3.64
CA GLU A 39 -3.71 -8.71 2.92
C GLU A 39 -3.42 -7.34 2.33
N LEU A 40 -2.75 -6.48 3.11
CA LEU A 40 -2.29 -5.17 2.66
C LEU A 40 -1.33 -5.30 1.48
N SER A 41 -0.36 -6.21 1.54
CA SER A 41 0.62 -6.42 0.47
C SER A 41 -0.06 -6.86 -0.84
N LYS A 42 -1.10 -7.69 -0.77
CA LYS A 42 -1.91 -8.07 -1.94
C LYS A 42 -2.66 -6.88 -2.53
N LYS A 43 -3.27 -6.04 -1.69
CA LYS A 43 -3.99 -4.83 -2.12
C LYS A 43 -3.04 -3.82 -2.80
N LEU A 44 -1.84 -3.64 -2.25
CA LEU A 44 -0.80 -2.74 -2.78
C LEU A 44 0.02 -3.31 -3.96
N LYS A 45 -0.06 -4.63 -4.21
CA LYS A 45 0.77 -5.36 -5.19
C LYS A 45 2.28 -5.27 -4.91
N VAL A 46 2.65 -5.29 -3.64
CA VAL A 46 4.05 -5.31 -3.17
C VAL A 46 4.31 -6.56 -2.33
N THR A 47 5.56 -6.83 -2.00
CA THR A 47 5.89 -7.97 -1.14
C THR A 47 5.50 -7.71 0.32
N ALA A 48 5.21 -8.77 1.06
CA ALA A 48 4.87 -8.63 2.47
C ALA A 48 6.06 -8.11 3.30
N ASP A 49 7.29 -8.46 2.92
CA ASP A 49 8.51 -8.00 3.61
C ASP A 49 8.71 -6.48 3.45
N GLU A 50 8.39 -5.90 2.29
CA GLU A 50 8.43 -4.46 2.07
C GLU A 50 7.43 -3.74 2.98
N VAL A 51 6.20 -4.24 3.07
CA VAL A 51 5.18 -3.68 3.98
C VAL A 51 5.65 -3.75 5.44
N VAL A 52 6.16 -4.90 5.88
CA VAL A 52 6.65 -5.07 7.25
C VAL A 52 7.81 -4.13 7.56
N LYS A 53 8.70 -3.86 6.60
CA LYS A 53 9.85 -2.97 6.79
C LYS A 53 9.41 -1.54 7.16
N HIS A 54 8.26 -1.10 6.67
CA HIS A 54 7.68 0.20 7.03
C HIS A 54 6.88 0.14 8.34
N ALA A 55 6.26 -1.00 8.66
CA ALA A 55 5.39 -1.14 9.83
C ALA A 55 6.12 -1.49 11.12
N CYS A 56 7.17 -2.30 11.05
CA CYS A 56 7.76 -2.97 12.21
C CYS A 56 9.29 -2.90 12.18
N ARG A 57 9.89 -2.91 13.37
CA ARG A 57 11.31 -3.18 13.55
C ARG A 57 11.52 -4.68 13.71
N LYS A 58 12.40 -5.26 12.89
CA LYS A 58 12.78 -6.68 12.97
C LYS A 58 14.01 -6.83 13.87
N HIS A 59 13.92 -7.66 14.91
CA HIS A 59 15.02 -7.92 15.84
C HIS A 59 14.98 -9.36 16.36
N TYR A 60 16.12 -10.07 16.39
CA TYR A 60 16.22 -11.50 16.75
C TYR A 60 15.09 -12.39 16.17
N ARG A 61 14.80 -12.22 14.87
CA ARG A 61 13.72 -12.93 14.13
C ARG A 61 12.29 -12.61 14.56
N LYS A 62 12.08 -11.66 15.48
CA LYS A 62 10.76 -11.18 15.90
C LYS A 62 10.46 -9.81 15.31
N TYR A 63 9.18 -9.48 15.24
CA TYR A 63 8.68 -8.21 14.75
C TYR A 63 8.12 -7.39 15.89
N TYR A 64 8.56 -6.14 15.99
CA TYR A 64 8.16 -5.20 17.03
C TYR A 64 7.51 -3.99 16.39
N MET A 65 6.32 -3.64 16.86
CA MET A 65 5.56 -2.48 16.40
C MET A 65 5.19 -1.63 17.61
N THR A 66 5.26 -0.31 17.47
CA THR A 66 4.78 0.62 18.49
C THR A 66 3.66 1.45 17.89
N HIS A 67 2.51 1.49 18.54
CA HIS A 67 1.35 2.25 18.10
C HIS A 67 0.58 2.79 19.32
N HIS A 68 0.34 4.11 19.36
CA HIS A 68 -0.25 4.82 20.52
C HIS A 68 0.34 4.38 21.87
N ASP A 69 1.67 4.42 21.99
CA ASP A 69 2.44 4.00 23.18
C ASP A 69 2.31 2.52 23.59
N VAL A 70 1.50 1.74 22.87
CA VAL A 70 1.41 0.28 23.03
C VAL A 70 2.47 -0.39 22.18
N LYS A 71 3.24 -1.30 22.80
CA LYS A 71 4.25 -2.12 22.14
C LYS A 71 3.68 -3.50 21.83
N TYR A 72 3.68 -3.83 20.55
CA TYR A 72 3.26 -5.13 20.04
C TYR A 72 4.49 -5.95 19.64
N LYS A 73 4.40 -7.26 19.86
CA LYS A 73 5.42 -8.24 19.50
C LYS A 73 4.76 -9.38 18.75
N PHE A 74 5.32 -9.72 17.60
CA PHE A 74 4.87 -10.83 16.77
C PHE A 74 6.04 -11.78 16.50
N ASP A 75 5.80 -13.08 16.61
CA ASP A 75 6.83 -14.09 16.35
C ASP A 75 6.99 -14.35 14.85
N THR A 76 5.93 -14.19 14.07
CA THR A 76 5.94 -14.42 12.63
C THR A 76 5.26 -13.31 11.85
N LEU A 77 5.67 -13.13 10.59
CA LEU A 77 5.10 -12.13 9.68
C LEU A 77 3.58 -12.29 9.50
N LYS A 78 3.09 -13.54 9.51
CA LYS A 78 1.66 -13.86 9.30
C LYS A 78 0.77 -13.34 10.42
N GLN A 79 1.32 -13.14 11.61
CA GLN A 79 0.61 -12.64 12.78
C GLN A 79 0.55 -11.12 12.83
N VAL A 80 1.32 -10.42 12.01
CA VAL A 80 1.38 -8.96 12.06
C VAL A 80 0.06 -8.37 11.54
N ILE A 81 -0.64 -7.70 12.44
CA ILE A 81 -1.89 -6.99 12.20
C ILE A 81 -1.61 -5.50 12.36
N LEU A 82 -2.01 -4.72 11.37
CA LEU A 82 -1.80 -3.28 11.31
C LEU A 82 -3.11 -2.55 11.62
N PRO A 83 -3.09 -1.56 12.53
CA PRO A 83 -4.19 -0.61 12.68
C PRO A 83 -4.39 0.23 11.41
N LEU A 84 -5.61 0.70 11.20
CA LEU A 84 -6.02 1.49 10.04
C LEU A 84 -5.07 2.67 9.76
N ASP A 85 -4.76 3.48 10.77
CA ASP A 85 -3.90 4.67 10.61
C ASP A 85 -2.49 4.33 10.13
N LEU A 86 -1.97 3.19 10.57
CA LEU A 86 -0.66 2.71 10.16
C LEU A 86 -0.72 2.12 8.74
N ALA A 87 -1.77 1.34 8.45
CA ALA A 87 -2.02 0.80 7.13
C ALA A 87 -2.21 1.91 6.06
N ALA A 88 -2.94 2.97 6.39
CA ALA A 88 -3.17 4.12 5.52
C ALA A 88 -1.86 4.85 5.20
N ARG A 89 -1.06 5.17 6.22
CA ARG A 89 0.27 5.78 6.02
C ARG A 89 1.20 4.95 5.15
N ILE A 90 1.14 3.62 5.27
CA ILE A 90 1.91 2.73 4.39
C ILE A 90 1.38 2.78 2.97
N ALA A 91 0.06 2.76 2.76
CA ALA A 91 -0.53 2.88 1.44
C ALA A 91 -0.16 4.21 0.76
N ASP A 92 -0.16 5.31 1.51
CA ASP A 92 0.28 6.63 1.06
C ASP A 92 1.74 6.62 0.62
N HIS A 93 2.62 5.96 1.38
CA HIS A 93 4.03 5.79 1.02
C HIS A 93 4.22 5.06 -0.32
N PHE A 94 3.31 4.14 -0.68
CA PHE A 94 3.33 3.45 -1.97
C PHE A 94 2.50 4.17 -3.07
N GLY A 95 2.01 5.38 -2.79
CA GLY A 95 1.27 6.20 -3.74
C GLY A 95 -0.08 5.60 -4.14
N VAL A 96 -0.79 4.98 -3.18
CA VAL A 96 -2.13 4.44 -3.42
C VAL A 96 -3.15 5.18 -2.58
N GLU A 97 -4.18 5.69 -3.24
CA GLU A 97 -5.31 6.34 -2.58
C GLU A 97 -6.10 5.33 -1.73
N VAL A 98 -6.38 5.71 -0.49
CA VAL A 98 -7.16 4.93 0.46
C VAL A 98 -8.59 5.47 0.48
N ALA A 99 -9.57 4.60 0.26
CA ALA A 99 -10.96 4.90 0.54
C ALA A 99 -11.31 4.37 1.93
N TYR A 100 -11.88 5.23 2.77
CA TYR A 100 -12.44 4.82 4.04
C TYR A 100 -13.83 4.23 3.80
N GLU A 101 -14.14 3.12 4.46
CA GLU A 101 -15.50 2.58 4.45
C GLU A 101 -16.38 3.53 5.28
N ALA A 102 -17.11 4.41 4.59
CA ALA A 102 -18.12 5.24 5.22
C ALA A 102 -19.28 4.33 5.64
N VAL A 103 -19.21 3.81 6.87
CA VAL A 103 -20.35 3.15 7.49
C VAL A 103 -21.32 4.25 7.89
N GLU A 104 -22.30 4.53 7.04
CA GLU A 104 -23.48 5.27 7.48
C GLU A 104 -24.11 4.48 8.63
N PRO A 105 -24.42 5.11 9.79
CA PRO A 105 -25.15 4.42 10.83
C PRO A 105 -26.47 3.97 10.21
N GLN A 106 -26.71 2.66 10.19
CA GLN A 106 -28.04 2.16 9.85
C GLN A 106 -28.98 2.76 10.89
N ASP A 107 -29.84 3.69 10.47
CA ASP A 107 -30.93 4.18 11.29
C ASP A 107 -31.69 2.95 11.76
N ILE A 108 -31.54 2.65 13.05
CA ILE A 108 -32.31 1.61 13.70
C ILE A 108 -33.72 2.15 13.63
N VAL A 109 -34.50 1.69 12.65
CA VAL A 109 -35.94 1.97 12.59
C VAL A 109 -36.50 1.39 13.87
N SER A 110 -36.71 2.25 14.86
CA SER A 110 -37.35 1.91 16.11
C SER A 110 -38.75 1.44 15.73
N ASP A 111 -38.95 0.13 15.64
CA ASP A 111 -40.26 -0.44 15.39
C ASP A 111 -41.20 0.04 16.50
N PRO A 112 -42.22 0.88 16.20
CA PRO A 112 -43.15 1.38 17.21
C PRO A 112 -44.11 0.29 17.72
N SER A 113 -43.90 -0.97 17.33
CA SER A 113 -44.70 -2.14 17.71
C SER A 113 -44.19 -2.86 18.96
N LEU A 114 -43.00 -2.51 19.47
CA LEU A 114 -42.56 -2.92 20.81
C LEU A 114 -43.24 -2.02 21.84
N GLY A 115 -44.52 -2.31 22.09
CA GLY A 115 -45.36 -1.63 23.07
C GLY A 115 -44.66 -1.56 24.42
N VAL A 116 -44.45 -0.33 24.88
CA VAL A 116 -44.19 -0.03 26.29
C VAL A 116 -45.44 -0.45 27.07
N LEU A 117 -45.32 -1.49 27.89
CA LEU A 117 -46.21 -1.79 29.00
C LEU A 117 -45.60 -1.26 30.29
#